data_AF-A0A942E0H6-F1
#
_entry.id   AF-A0A942E0H6-F1
#
_cell.length_a   1.000
_cell.length_b   1.000
_cell.length_c   1.000
_cell.angle_alpha   90.00
_cell.angle_beta   90.00
_cell.angle_gamma   90.00
#
_symmetry.space_group_name_H-M   'P 1'
#
loop_
_entity.id
_entity.type
_entity.pdbx_description
1 polymer ?
#
loop_
_entity_poly.entity_id
_entity_poly.type
_entity_poly.pdbx_seq_one_letter_code
_entity_poly.pdbx_strand_id
1 'polypeptide(L)'
;MGTALVRFVPRIGDIIQLREDHPRAVEDAKWRQRPYTWRVTGYMKAHVRKPSKLTGFEAIIADILEESCREFDTGKGKTRLAWCDETQAEYVCGSGVAGCCYPIEDVVVVGRVKWKQSMIDEAAIRSRRNWGEVLF
;
A
#
# COMPACT_ATOMS: atom_id res chain seq x y z
N MET A 1 -12.28 -28.36 -13.46
CA MET A 1 -11.18 -27.96 -12.56
C MET A 1 -10.85 -26.52 -12.87
N GLY A 2 -11.32 -25.58 -12.04
CA GLY A 2 -11.05 -24.15 -12.23
C GLY A 2 -9.68 -23.82 -11.64
N THR A 3 -8.75 -23.40 -12.49
CA THR A 3 -7.44 -22.90 -12.06
C THR A 3 -7.68 -21.65 -11.21
N ALA A 4 -7.44 -21.73 -9.90
CA ALA A 4 -7.46 -20.55 -9.05
C ALA A 4 -6.37 -19.60 -9.56
N LEU A 5 -6.77 -18.51 -10.20
CA LEU A 5 -5.88 -17.40 -10.54
C LEU A 5 -5.34 -16.86 -9.22
N VAL A 6 -4.09 -17.19 -8.91
CA VAL A 6 -3.38 -16.60 -7.78
C VAL A 6 -3.27 -15.11 -8.06
N ARG A 7 -4.02 -14.30 -7.30
CA ARG A 7 -3.96 -12.85 -7.39
C ARG A 7 -2.53 -12.41 -7.08
N PHE A 8 -1.86 -11.81 -8.06
CA PHE A 8 -0.53 -11.25 -7.87
C PHE A 8 -0.63 -9.94 -7.07
N VAL A 9 0.07 -9.86 -5.94
CA VAL A 9 0.17 -8.65 -5.12
C VAL A 9 1.67 -8.30 -4.98
N PRO A 10 2.09 -7.09 -5.37
CA PRO A 10 3.47 -6.63 -5.15
C PRO A 10 3.84 -6.71 -3.67
N ARG A 11 5.06 -7.11 -3.34
CA ARG A 11 5.49 -7.26 -1.95
C ARG A 11 6.17 -6.00 -1.42
N ILE A 12 6.12 -5.77 -0.11
CA ILE A 12 6.94 -4.75 0.55
C ILE A 12 8.41 -4.91 0.11
N GLY A 13 9.00 -3.80 -0.37
CA GLY A 13 10.35 -3.77 -0.92
C GLY A 13 10.46 -4.01 -2.43
N ASP A 14 9.38 -4.42 -3.11
CA ASP A 14 9.33 -4.43 -4.57
C ASP A 14 9.38 -2.99 -5.11
N ILE A 15 9.98 -2.82 -6.28
CA ILE A 15 9.97 -1.58 -7.04
C ILE A 15 8.86 -1.72 -8.08
N ILE A 16 7.87 -0.83 -8.00
CA ILE A 16 6.73 -0.78 -8.89
C ILE A 16 6.78 0.44 -9.82
N GLN A 17 6.16 0.30 -10.97
CA GLN A 17 5.83 1.38 -11.91
C GLN A 17 4.36 1.27 -12.28
N LEU A 18 3.77 2.37 -12.76
CA LEU A 18 2.49 2.30 -13.44
C LEU A 18 2.65 1.53 -14.76
N ARG A 19 1.62 0.80 -15.15
CA ARG A 19 1.57 0.18 -16.47
C ARG A 19 1.62 1.25 -17.57
N GLU A 20 2.19 0.89 -18.71
CA GLU A 20 2.40 1.81 -19.84
C GLU A 20 1.08 2.39 -20.40
N ASP A 21 -0.02 1.64 -20.27
CA ASP A 21 -1.36 2.04 -20.68
C ASP A 21 -2.09 2.94 -19.67
N HIS A 22 -1.51 3.16 -18.48
CA HIS A 22 -2.12 4.02 -17.47
C HIS A 22 -2.03 5.51 -17.89
N PRO A 23 -3.12 6.29 -17.81
CA PRO A 23 -3.14 7.69 -18.29
C PRO A 23 -2.02 8.58 -17.74
N ARG A 24 -1.73 8.46 -16.44
CA ARG A 24 -0.59 9.17 -15.81
C ARG A 24 0.77 8.74 -16.34
N ALA A 25 0.97 7.45 -16.66
CA ALA A 25 2.23 6.98 -17.20
C ALA A 25 2.51 7.62 -18.58
N VAL A 26 1.47 7.76 -19.40
CA VAL A 26 1.54 8.43 -20.70
C VAL A 26 1.83 9.93 -20.57
N GLU A 27 1.23 10.60 -19.59
CA GLU A 27 1.49 12.02 -19.31
C GLU A 27 2.92 12.24 -18.80
N ASP A 28 3.37 11.41 -17.86
CA ASP A 28 4.71 11.50 -17.30
C ASP A 28 5.79 11.22 -18.34
N ALA A 29 5.59 10.25 -19.24
CA ALA A 29 6.50 9.97 -20.34
C ALA A 29 6.69 11.15 -21.31
N LYS A 30 5.69 12.04 -21.44
CA LYS A 30 5.80 13.25 -22.28
C LYS A 30 6.65 14.33 -21.64
N TRP A 31 6.61 14.46 -20.31
CA TRP A 31 7.29 15.55 -19.59
C TRP A 31 8.63 15.12 -18.97
N ARG A 32 8.77 13.84 -18.64
CA ARG A 32 9.92 13.29 -17.93
C ARG A 32 10.45 12.10 -18.72
N GLN A 33 11.73 12.17 -19.08
CA GLN A 33 12.42 11.16 -19.90
C GLN A 33 12.47 9.74 -19.28
N ARG A 34 11.86 9.50 -18.11
CA ARG A 34 11.82 8.20 -17.42
C ARG A 34 10.51 8.01 -16.62
N PRO A 35 9.97 6.78 -16.56
CA PRO A 35 8.81 6.46 -15.72
C PRO A 35 9.16 6.56 -14.24
N TYR A 36 8.23 7.04 -13.42
CA TYR A 36 8.39 7.02 -11.97
C TYR A 36 8.38 5.59 -11.43
N THR A 37 9.33 5.34 -10.53
CA THR A 37 9.39 4.10 -9.76
C THR A 37 9.13 4.39 -8.29
N TRP A 38 8.37 3.52 -7.65
CA TRP A 38 8.14 3.58 -6.21
C TRP A 38 8.50 2.25 -5.55
N ARG A 39 9.06 2.31 -4.36
CA ARG A 39 9.24 1.13 -3.52
C ARG A 39 7.97 0.87 -2.72
N VAL A 40 7.39 -0.31 -2.83
CA VAL A 40 6.22 -0.72 -2.04
C VAL A 40 6.56 -0.67 -0.56
N THR A 41 5.75 0.05 0.21
CA THR A 41 5.91 0.23 1.67
C THR A 41 4.70 -0.23 2.47
N GLY A 42 3.57 -0.50 1.83
CA GLY A 42 2.40 -1.04 2.51
C GLY A 42 1.20 -1.21 1.59
N TYR A 43 0.10 -1.65 2.18
CA TYR A 43 -1.10 -2.05 1.46
C TYR A 43 -2.33 -1.34 2.01
N MET A 44 -3.27 -1.09 1.12
CA MET A 44 -4.54 -0.48 1.47
C MET A 44 -5.70 -1.16 0.76
N LYS A 45 -6.89 -0.99 1.33
CA LYS A 45 -8.18 -1.36 0.74
C LYS A 45 -9.13 -0.18 0.78
N ALA A 46 -10.15 -0.19 -0.08
CA ALA A 46 -11.23 0.76 0.00
C ALA A 46 -11.85 0.73 1.40
N HIS A 47 -11.99 1.91 2.02
CA HIS A 47 -12.63 1.99 3.33
C HIS A 47 -14.14 1.75 3.18
N VAL A 48 -14.64 0.70 3.84
CA VAL A 48 -16.07 0.48 4.00
C VAL A 48 -16.48 1.19 5.28
N ARG A 49 -17.41 2.15 5.16
CA ARG A 49 -17.93 2.91 6.31
C ARG A 49 -18.44 1.96 7.39
N LYS A 50 -18.24 2.36 8.65
CA LYS A 50 -18.75 1.59 9.79
C LYS A 50 -20.26 1.36 9.67
N PRO A 51 -20.77 0.19 10.06
CA PRO A 51 -22.21 -0.03 10.21
C PRO A 51 -22.78 0.91 11.28
N SER A 52 -23.95 1.51 11.02
CA SER A 52 -24.58 2.49 11.91
C SER A 52 -25.14 1.91 13.23
N LYS A 53 -24.96 0.61 13.49
CA LYS A 53 -25.56 -0.11 14.61
C LYS A 53 -24.56 -0.60 15.66
N LEU A 54 -23.28 -0.25 15.56
CA LEU A 54 -22.29 -0.62 16.58
C LEU A 54 -22.55 0.16 17.87
N THR A 55 -22.46 -0.50 19.03
CA THR A 55 -22.67 0.11 20.35
C THR A 55 -21.59 -0.33 21.34
N GLY A 56 -21.32 0.49 22.36
CA GLY A 56 -20.34 0.16 23.39
C GLY A 56 -18.89 0.23 22.88
N PHE A 57 -18.02 -0.66 23.35
CA PHE A 57 -16.58 -0.64 23.06
C PHE A 57 -16.25 -0.84 21.57
N GLU A 58 -17.07 -1.61 20.85
CA GLU A 58 -16.90 -1.83 19.40
C GLU A 58 -17.09 -0.54 18.60
N ALA A 59 -17.98 0.35 19.05
CA ALA A 59 -18.17 1.65 18.42
C ALA A 59 -16.93 2.55 18.62
N ILE A 60 -16.33 2.52 19.81
CA ILE A 60 -15.12 3.29 20.13
C ILE A 60 -13.93 2.82 19.28
N ILE A 61 -13.72 1.50 19.17
CA ILE A 61 -12.67 0.96 18.30
C ILE A 61 -12.93 1.33 16.83
N ALA A 62 -14.18 1.21 16.37
CA ALA A 62 -14.54 1.58 15.01
C ALA A 62 -14.26 3.07 14.72
N ASP A 63 -14.53 3.96 15.67
CA ASP A 63 -14.26 5.40 15.55
C ASP A 63 -12.77 5.68 15.43
N ILE A 64 -11.94 5.08 16.29
CA ILE A 64 -10.48 5.22 16.24
C ILE A 64 -9.93 4.71 14.90
N LEU A 65 -10.43 3.57 14.42
CA LEU A 65 -10.03 3.01 13.13
C LEU A 65 -10.51 3.89 11.95
N GLU A 66 -11.69 4.49 12.05
CA GLU A 66 -12.24 5.39 11.02
C GLU A 66 -11.44 6.70 10.93
N GLU A 67 -10.92 7.22 12.04
CA GLU A 67 -9.99 8.36 12.10
C GLU A 67 -8.64 8.06 11.42
N SER A 68 -8.19 6.80 11.47
CA SER A 68 -6.95 6.38 10.80
C SER A 68 -7.07 6.29 9.27
N CYS A 69 -8.30 6.26 8.75
CA CYS A 69 -8.57 6.20 7.31
C CYS A 69 -8.41 7.59 6.69
N ARG A 70 -7.72 7.68 5.56
CA ARG A 70 -7.43 8.95 4.89
C ARG A 70 -7.85 8.91 3.43
N GLU A 71 -8.11 10.09 2.86
CA GLU A 71 -8.32 10.22 1.42
C GLU A 71 -6.97 10.24 0.69
N PHE A 72 -6.83 9.39 -0.31
CA PHE A 72 -5.65 9.30 -1.17
C PHE A 72 -6.06 9.54 -2.63
N ASP A 73 -5.20 10.21 -3.39
CA ASP A 73 -5.31 10.27 -4.84
C ASP A 73 -4.75 8.97 -5.43
N THR A 74 -5.62 8.22 -6.12
CA THR A 74 -5.32 6.91 -6.69
C THR A 74 -5.05 6.95 -8.20
N GLY A 75 -4.87 8.14 -8.79
CA GLY A 75 -4.77 8.33 -10.24
C GLY A 75 -6.09 8.21 -10.99
N LYS A 76 -7.08 7.51 -10.43
CA LYS A 76 -8.46 7.42 -10.92
C LYS A 76 -9.42 8.35 -10.18
N GLY A 77 -8.96 9.02 -9.12
CA GLY A 77 -9.73 9.94 -8.29
C GLY A 77 -9.29 9.90 -6.83
N LYS A 78 -9.94 10.70 -5.98
CA LYS A 78 -9.74 10.63 -4.53
C LYS A 78 -10.57 9.49 -3.95
N THR A 79 -9.94 8.62 -3.18
CA THR A 79 -10.59 7.48 -2.54
C THR A 79 -10.22 7.45 -1.06
N ARG A 80 -11.18 7.22 -0.17
CA ARG A 80 -10.90 7.00 1.25
C ARG A 80 -10.45 5.56 1.45
N LEU A 81 -9.24 5.38 1.97
CA LEU A 81 -8.59 4.08 2.11
C LEU A 81 -8.24 3.78 3.56
N ALA A 82 -8.17 2.49 3.87
CA ALA A 82 -7.71 1.96 5.15
C ALA A 82 -6.48 1.09 4.93
N TRP A 83 -5.50 1.17 5.84
CA TRP A 83 -4.38 0.25 5.86
C TRP A 83 -4.86 -1.19 6.10
N CYS A 84 -4.26 -2.14 5.40
CA CYS A 84 -4.57 -3.55 5.54
C CYS A 84 -3.34 -4.43 5.35
N ASP A 85 -3.50 -5.72 5.55
CA ASP A 85 -2.50 -6.72 5.18
C ASP A 85 -2.51 -6.99 3.67
N GLU A 86 -1.52 -7.76 3.20
CA GLU A 86 -1.32 -8.11 1.79
C GLU A 86 -2.50 -8.90 1.19
N THR A 87 -3.16 -9.73 2.00
CA THR A 87 -4.22 -10.63 1.52
C THR A 87 -5.52 -9.89 1.22
N GLN A 88 -5.72 -8.74 1.87
CA GLN A 88 -6.88 -7.86 1.69
C GLN A 88 -6.60 -6.68 0.76
N ALA A 89 -5.37 -6.57 0.23
CA ALA A 89 -4.93 -5.41 -0.50
C ALA A 89 -5.73 -5.22 -1.81
N GLU A 90 -6.14 -4.00 -2.07
CA GLU A 90 -6.68 -3.54 -3.37
C GLU A 90 -5.75 -2.49 -3.99
N TYR A 91 -5.04 -1.76 -3.13
CA TYR A 91 -4.11 -0.71 -3.48
C TYR A 91 -2.75 -0.99 -2.86
N VAL A 92 -1.70 -0.56 -3.55
CA VAL A 92 -0.33 -0.54 -3.02
C VAL A 92 0.10 0.89 -2.78
N CYS A 93 0.76 1.09 -1.64
CA CYS A 93 1.41 2.35 -1.31
C CYS A 93 2.91 2.22 -1.49
N GLY A 94 3.51 3.24 -2.09
CA GLY A 94 4.94 3.27 -2.34
C GLY A 94 5.61 4.57 -1.94
N SER A 95 6.84 4.46 -1.48
CA SER A 95 7.74 5.59 -1.22
C SER A 95 8.64 5.87 -2.42
N GLY A 96 8.83 7.13 -2.76
CA GLY A 96 9.62 7.61 -3.90
C GLY A 96 9.40 9.11 -4.09
N VAL A 97 9.63 9.63 -5.31
CA VAL A 97 9.28 11.03 -5.62
C VAL A 97 7.76 11.19 -5.49
N ALA A 98 7.32 12.13 -4.64
CA ALA A 98 5.93 12.43 -4.30
C ALA A 98 5.10 11.28 -3.66
N GLY A 99 5.69 10.10 -3.41
CA GLY A 99 4.96 8.91 -2.96
C GLY A 99 3.93 8.41 -3.99
N CYS A 100 3.29 7.27 -3.72
CA CYS A 100 2.17 6.79 -4.53
C CYS A 100 1.17 5.98 -3.73
N CYS A 101 -0.07 5.97 -4.21
CA CYS A 101 -1.09 5.00 -3.87
C CYS A 101 -1.84 4.65 -5.16
N TYR A 102 -1.77 3.41 -5.62
CA TYR A 102 -2.40 3.00 -6.88
C TYR A 102 -3.05 1.62 -6.74
N PRO A 103 -4.12 1.34 -7.50
CA PRO A 103 -4.69 0.00 -7.57
C PRO A 103 -3.62 -1.02 -8.00
N ILE A 104 -3.69 -2.23 -7.44
CA ILE A 104 -2.72 -3.30 -7.73
C ILE A 104 -2.70 -3.65 -9.22
N GLU A 105 -3.86 -3.63 -9.87
CA GLU A 105 -4.00 -3.96 -11.29
C GLU A 105 -3.35 -2.94 -12.25
N ASP A 106 -3.08 -1.72 -11.76
CA ASP A 106 -2.52 -0.61 -12.55
C ASP A 106 -0.99 -0.54 -12.47
N VAL A 107 -0.36 -1.41 -11.68
CA VAL A 107 1.09 -1.39 -11.44
C VAL A 107 1.76 -2.67 -11.90
N VAL A 108 3.05 -2.56 -12.21
CA VAL A 108 3.94 -3.67 -12.54
C VAL A 108 5.16 -3.63 -11.64
N VAL A 109 5.64 -4.80 -11.21
CA VAL A 109 6.90 -4.93 -10.50
C VAL A 109 8.04 -4.95 -11.51
N VAL A 110 8.92 -3.95 -11.43
CA VAL A 110 10.08 -3.78 -12.33
C VAL A 110 11.41 -4.07 -11.66
N GLY A 111 11.38 -4.37 -10.37
CA GLY A 111 12.57 -4.70 -9.61
C GLY A 111 12.26 -4.93 -8.14
N ARG A 112 13.31 -5.09 -7.35
CA ARG A 112 13.21 -5.23 -5.90
C ARG A 112 14.41 -4.54 -5.26
N VAL A 113 14.18 -3.91 -4.11
CA VAL A 113 15.27 -3.36 -3.31
C VAL A 113 16.19 -4.49 -2.88
N LYS A 114 17.47 -4.38 -3.23
CA LYS A 114 18.51 -5.28 -2.77
C LYS A 114 18.90 -4.90 -1.34
N TRP A 115 18.13 -5.38 -0.37
CA TRP A 115 18.51 -5.28 1.03
C TRP A 115 19.71 -6.19 1.29
N LYS A 116 20.75 -5.66 1.92
CA LYS A 116 21.79 -6.50 2.52
C LYS A 116 21.18 -7.23 3.71
N GLN A 117 21.59 -8.48 3.96
CA GLN A 117 21.10 -9.26 5.09
C GLN A 117 21.24 -8.49 6.42
N SER A 118 22.35 -7.79 6.61
CA SER A 118 22.60 -6.94 7.79
C SER A 118 21.52 -5.87 8.02
N MET A 119 20.94 -5.31 6.95
CA MET A 119 19.89 -4.29 7.06
C MET A 119 18.54 -4.91 7.45
N ILE A 120 18.29 -6.15 7.00
CA ILE A 120 17.11 -6.93 7.39
C ILE A 120 17.20 -7.27 8.87
N ASP A 121 18.37 -7.73 9.31
CA ASP A 121 18.61 -8.10 10.71
C ASP A 121 18.48 -6.89 11.64
N GLU A 122 19.05 -5.74 11.25
CA GLU A 122 18.93 -4.48 12.00
C GLU A 122 17.47 -4.00 12.08
N ALA A 123 16.73 -4.06 10.96
CA ALA A 123 15.31 -3.70 10.95
C ALA A 123 14.46 -4.65 11.82
N ALA A 124 14.76 -5.95 11.83
CA ALA A 124 14.10 -6.93 12.68
C ALA A 124 14.36 -6.65 14.18
N ILE A 125 15.60 -6.32 14.54
CA ILE A 125 15.97 -5.93 15.92
C ILE A 125 15.22 -4.65 16.32
N ARG A 126 15.21 -3.63 15.45
CA ARG A 126 14.54 -2.36 15.72
C ARG A 126 13.03 -2.53 15.87
N SER A 127 12.40 -3.35 15.03
CA SER A 127 10.98 -3.66 15.13
C SER A 127 10.67 -4.33 16.48
N ARG A 128 11.43 -5.35 16.88
CA ARG A 128 11.24 -6.02 18.18
C ARG A 128 11.38 -5.09 19.37
N ARG A 129 12.33 -4.13 19.35
CA ARG A 129 12.47 -3.11 20.40
C ARG A 129 11.24 -2.20 20.48
N ASN A 130 10.80 -1.67 19.34
CA ASN A 130 9.66 -0.76 19.30
C ASN A 130 8.33 -1.45 19.68
N TRP A 131 8.13 -2.72 19.32
CA TRP A 131 6.95 -3.48 19.73
C TRP A 131 7.02 -3.95 21.19
N GLY A 132 8.22 -4.18 21.72
CA GLY A 132 8.43 -4.48 23.13
C GLY A 132 8.09 -3.31 24.05
N GLU A 133 8.33 -2.06 23.63
CA GLU A 133 7.99 -0.86 24.42
C GLU A 133 6.51 -0.47 24.36
N VAL A 134 5.72 -1.01 23.42
CA VAL A 134 4.28 -0.69 23.26
C VAL A 134 3.39 -1.67 24.04
N LEU A 135 3.95 -2.77 24.56
CA LEU A 135 3.22 -3.84 25.25
C LEU A 135 3.50 -3.94 26.77
N PHE A 136 4.12 -2.92 27.38
CA PHE A 136 4.29 -2.81 28.83
C PHE A 136 3.91 -1.42 29.35
#